data_AF-A0A938PC51-F1
#
_entry.id   AF-A0A938PC51-F1
#
_cell.length_a   1.000
_cell.length_b   1.000
_cell.length_c   1.000
_cell.angle_alpha   90.00
_cell.angle_beta   90.00
_cell.angle_gamma   90.00
#
_symmetry.space_group_name_H-M   'P 1'
#
loop_
_entity.id
_entity.type
_entity.pdbx_description
1 polymer ?
#
loop_
_entity_poly.entity_id
_entity_poly.type
_entity_poly.pdbx_seq_one_letter_code
_entity_poly.pdbx_strand_id
1 'polypeptide(L)'
;MICGAAGTPASLSVFSFLFSAFRFPFSAFRFLFISPARKNRLHFLRAGGTTPGTSYSNEGWAMDRRTAGTAAHPEERIIARLKQAAGGEVSGERLCAELGISRAAVWKHIQGLRDGGYCIDAAPRRGYSLRTAPDTPLATEVVPLLTTRLIGRPYHFLAATDSTNRQTAAYADAGATEGTVVAADAQTGGRGRMGRAWVSPPGLNAYVSILLMPAIEPARVTTLPLVAGLAVALTIERIAPGLRPLVKWPNDILLNGRKVCGILCEMEAEADRIRRVVCGIGVNLNQTTFPAELAPRATSLALESGTVIARAR
;
A
#
# COMPACT_ATOMS: atom_id res chain seq x y z
N MET A 1 2.30 -44.06 4.98
CA MET A 1 3.00 -43.79 3.70
C MET A 1 1.99 -43.13 2.76
N ILE A 2 1.90 -41.80 2.76
CA ILE A 2 1.30 -41.01 1.66
C ILE A 2 2.19 -39.77 1.55
N CYS A 3 3.11 -39.82 0.58
CA CYS A 3 3.80 -38.66 0.04
C CYS A 3 2.77 -37.86 -0.79
N GLY A 4 2.78 -36.53 -0.64
CA GLY A 4 1.98 -35.63 -1.46
C GLY A 4 2.58 -34.23 -1.46
N ALA A 5 3.50 -34.01 -2.40
CA ALA A 5 4.04 -32.74 -2.91
C ALA A 5 3.98 -31.51 -1.99
N ALA A 6 5.13 -31.15 -1.43
CA ALA A 6 5.42 -29.81 -0.96
C ALA A 6 5.42 -28.84 -2.16
N GLY A 7 4.26 -28.25 -2.45
CA GLY A 7 4.20 -26.99 -3.18
C GLY A 7 4.68 -25.88 -2.26
N THR A 8 5.67 -25.12 -2.69
CA THR A 8 6.03 -23.84 -2.06
C THR A 8 4.76 -23.00 -1.88
N PRO A 9 4.49 -22.42 -0.70
CA PRO A 9 3.37 -21.51 -0.56
C PRO A 9 3.62 -20.34 -1.51
N ALA A 10 2.66 -20.07 -2.40
CA ALA A 10 2.71 -18.88 -3.24
C ALA A 10 2.98 -17.67 -2.34
N SER A 11 4.11 -17.00 -2.53
CA SER A 11 4.44 -15.76 -1.81
C SER A 11 3.38 -14.71 -2.18
N LEU A 12 2.44 -14.46 -1.29
CA LEU A 12 1.28 -13.62 -1.53
C LEU A 12 1.47 -12.26 -0.85
N SER A 13 1.60 -11.22 -1.69
CA SER A 13 1.84 -9.81 -1.31
C SER A 13 1.09 -9.35 -0.05
N VAL A 14 1.81 -8.67 0.85
CA VAL A 14 1.25 -7.79 1.91
C VAL A 14 0.02 -7.01 1.39
N PHE A 15 0.15 -6.43 0.21
CA PHE A 15 -0.88 -5.61 -0.42
C PHE A 15 -2.07 -6.42 -0.93
N SER A 16 -1.83 -7.58 -1.55
CA SER A 16 -2.90 -8.43 -2.09
C SER A 16 -3.87 -8.86 -1.00
N PHE A 17 -3.34 -9.27 0.15
CA PHE A 17 -4.18 -9.70 1.25
C PHE A 17 -4.88 -8.55 1.96
N LEU A 18 -4.13 -7.47 2.24
CA LEU A 18 -4.68 -6.26 2.84
C LEU A 18 -5.90 -5.76 2.06
N PHE A 19 -5.83 -5.77 0.72
CA PHE A 19 -6.92 -5.32 -0.12
C PHE A 19 -8.06 -6.33 -0.23
N SER A 20 -7.76 -7.63 -0.21
CA SER A 20 -8.79 -8.67 -0.29
C SER A 20 -9.74 -8.68 0.92
N ALA A 21 -9.26 -8.26 2.10
CA ALA A 21 -10.05 -8.25 3.32
C ALA A 21 -11.15 -7.17 3.36
N PHE A 22 -11.13 -6.19 2.45
CA PHE A 22 -12.23 -5.24 2.26
C PHE A 22 -13.44 -5.83 1.50
N ARG A 23 -13.40 -7.12 1.14
CA ARG A 23 -14.45 -7.81 0.36
C ARG A 23 -15.60 -8.37 1.21
N PHE A 24 -15.47 -8.41 2.53
CA PHE A 24 -16.49 -9.01 3.39
C PHE A 24 -17.68 -8.05 3.66
N PRO A 25 -18.93 -8.52 3.53
CA PRO A 25 -20.10 -7.72 3.86
C PRO A 25 -20.13 -7.39 5.36
N PHE A 26 -20.54 -6.16 5.70
CA PHE A 26 -20.63 -5.63 7.07
C PHE A 26 -21.44 -6.49 8.06
N SER A 27 -22.28 -7.41 7.57
CA SER A 27 -23.21 -8.23 8.37
C SER A 27 -22.60 -9.50 8.99
N ALA A 28 -21.37 -9.89 8.64
CA ALA A 28 -20.83 -11.20 9.01
C ALA A 28 -19.93 -11.25 10.26
N PHE A 29 -19.73 -10.14 10.97
CA PHE A 29 -18.67 -10.04 11.99
C PHE A 29 -19.20 -10.09 13.44
N ARG A 30 -18.88 -11.16 14.17
CA ARG A 30 -18.92 -11.21 15.65
C ARG A 30 -17.57 -10.74 16.20
N PHE A 31 -17.58 -9.67 16.99
CA PHE A 31 -16.39 -9.03 17.55
C PHE A 31 -16.15 -9.43 19.01
N LEU A 32 -14.92 -9.77 19.38
CA LEU A 32 -14.46 -9.79 20.77
C LEU A 32 -13.74 -8.46 21.05
N PHE A 33 -14.38 -7.57 21.82
CA PHE A 33 -13.85 -6.24 22.12
C PHE A 33 -13.09 -6.24 23.44
N ILE A 34 -11.88 -5.66 23.45
CA ILE A 34 -11.25 -5.18 24.69
C ILE A 34 -11.55 -3.68 24.77
N SER A 35 -12.59 -3.33 25.53
CA SER A 35 -12.92 -1.94 25.88
C SER A 35 -12.18 -1.56 27.16
N PRO A 36 -11.37 -0.49 27.19
CA PRO A 36 -10.96 0.13 28.43
C PRO A 36 -12.08 1.04 28.91
N ALA A 37 -12.87 0.60 29.88
CA ALA A 37 -13.93 1.41 30.46
C ALA A 37 -13.40 2.43 31.50
N ARG A 38 -13.88 3.68 31.34
CA ARG A 38 -14.01 4.81 32.28
C ARG A 38 -12.77 5.65 32.65
N LYS A 39 -12.75 6.93 32.25
CA LYS A 39 -13.23 8.10 33.05
C LYS A 39 -12.97 9.45 32.35
N ASN A 40 -13.96 10.34 32.49
CA ASN A 40 -13.92 11.82 32.49
C ASN A 40 -14.47 12.64 31.31
N ARG A 41 -15.57 13.33 31.67
CA ARG A 41 -16.24 14.56 31.20
C ARG A 41 -15.62 15.34 30.04
N LEU A 42 -16.45 15.61 29.01
CA LEU A 42 -16.22 16.65 28.01
C LEU A 42 -16.60 18.03 28.58
N HIS A 43 -15.68 18.99 28.45
CA HIS A 43 -15.98 20.41 28.41
C HIS A 43 -15.98 20.87 26.94
N PHE A 44 -17.00 21.63 26.54
CA PHE A 44 -17.07 22.31 25.26
C PHE A 44 -16.18 23.57 25.28
N LEU A 45 -15.35 23.76 24.24
CA LEU A 45 -14.81 25.08 23.88
C LEU A 45 -14.83 25.27 22.36
N ARG A 46 -15.16 26.50 21.97
CA ARG A 46 -15.48 26.99 20.62
C ARG A 46 -14.25 27.66 19.97
N ALA A 47 -14.37 27.88 18.66
CA ALA A 47 -13.40 28.21 17.61
C ALA A 47 -12.47 29.44 17.73
N GLY A 48 -11.43 29.41 16.88
CA GLY A 48 -10.54 30.50 16.39
C GLY A 48 -9.22 29.86 15.94
N GLY A 49 -8.52 30.14 14.83
CA GLY A 49 -8.58 31.11 13.75
C GLY A 49 -7.25 31.03 12.96
N THR A 50 -7.30 31.29 11.64
CA THR A 50 -6.23 31.70 10.70
C THR A 50 -5.05 30.78 10.32
N THR A 51 -4.98 30.50 9.01
CA THR A 51 -3.85 30.02 8.18
C THR A 51 -2.80 31.09 7.89
N PRO A 52 -1.57 30.68 7.51
CA PRO A 52 -0.95 31.25 6.30
C PRO A 52 -0.51 30.18 5.29
N GLY A 53 -0.68 30.52 4.02
CA GLY A 53 -0.32 29.67 2.88
C GLY A 53 1.17 29.65 2.57
N THR A 54 1.58 28.59 1.87
CA THR A 54 2.84 28.55 1.14
C THR A 54 2.57 27.83 -0.17
N SER A 55 2.70 28.59 -1.26
CA SER A 55 2.61 28.14 -2.64
C SER A 55 3.84 27.31 -2.97
N TYR A 56 3.64 26.07 -3.42
CA TYR A 56 4.67 25.31 -4.13
C TYR A 56 4.21 25.11 -5.57
N SER A 57 5.13 25.39 -6.49
CA SER A 57 4.97 25.30 -7.94
C SER A 57 4.70 23.85 -8.36
N ASN A 58 3.50 23.64 -8.91
CA ASN A 58 3.08 22.41 -9.59
C ASN A 58 3.70 22.33 -10.99
N GLU A 59 5.03 22.25 -11.09
CA GLU A 59 5.69 21.96 -12.35
C GLU A 59 6.16 20.50 -12.34
N GLY A 60 5.36 19.62 -12.97
CA GLY A 60 5.77 18.24 -13.23
C GLY A 60 4.66 17.23 -13.50
N TRP A 61 3.40 17.52 -13.15
CA TRP A 61 2.30 16.55 -13.29
C TRP A 61 1.31 16.99 -14.36
N ALA A 62 1.77 16.96 -15.61
CA ALA A 62 0.84 16.73 -16.71
C ALA A 62 0.26 15.33 -16.48
N MET A 63 -1.00 15.26 -16.04
CA MET A 63 -1.80 14.04 -16.13
C MET A 63 -1.60 13.46 -17.53
N ASP A 64 -0.85 12.37 -17.63
CA ASP A 64 -0.85 11.58 -18.83
C ASP A 64 -2.28 11.05 -18.93
N ARG A 65 -3.11 11.70 -19.76
CA ARG A 65 -4.52 11.39 -20.02
C ARG A 65 -4.71 10.00 -20.68
N ARG A 66 -3.74 9.09 -20.52
CA ARG A 66 -3.70 7.71 -21.01
C ARG A 66 -4.08 6.66 -19.96
N THR A 67 -4.51 7.01 -18.75
CA THR A 67 -4.91 6.01 -17.72
C THR A 67 -6.42 5.85 -17.53
N ALA A 68 -7.23 6.39 -18.44
CA ALA A 68 -8.64 6.00 -18.56
C ALA A 68 -8.76 4.79 -19.50
N GLY A 69 -8.55 3.60 -18.94
CA GLY A 69 -8.75 2.30 -19.61
C GLY A 69 -7.61 1.88 -20.53
N THR A 70 -6.52 1.32 -20.00
CA THR A 70 -5.34 1.05 -20.83
C THR A 70 -4.62 -0.24 -20.48
N ALA A 71 -4.15 -0.92 -21.53
CA ALA A 71 -3.29 -2.08 -21.47
C ALA A 71 -2.09 -1.83 -20.53
N ALA A 72 -1.65 -2.88 -19.83
CA ALA A 72 -0.51 -2.84 -18.92
C ALA A 72 0.70 -2.10 -19.54
N HIS A 73 1.37 -1.27 -18.73
CA HIS A 73 2.53 -0.48 -19.16
C HIS A 73 3.60 -1.42 -19.77
N PRO A 74 4.37 -1.01 -20.80
CA PRO A 74 5.37 -1.88 -21.44
C PRO A 74 6.31 -2.57 -20.45
N GLU A 75 6.72 -1.86 -19.39
CA GLU A 75 7.58 -2.39 -18.32
C GLU A 75 6.91 -3.52 -17.52
N GLU A 76 5.62 -3.41 -17.20
CA GLU A 76 4.85 -4.46 -16.53
C GLU A 76 4.82 -5.73 -17.39
N ARG A 77 4.59 -5.56 -18.70
CA ARG A 77 4.56 -6.67 -19.66
C ARG A 77 5.93 -7.32 -19.82
N ILE A 78 7.00 -6.53 -19.88
CA ILE A 78 8.38 -7.03 -19.94
C ILE A 78 8.70 -7.85 -18.69
N ILE A 79 8.46 -7.31 -17.49
CA ILE A 79 8.74 -8.00 -16.23
C ILE A 79 7.89 -9.26 -16.09
N ALA A 80 6.61 -9.21 -16.44
CA ALA A 80 5.75 -10.38 -16.44
C ALA A 80 6.33 -11.48 -17.34
N ARG A 81 6.82 -11.12 -18.53
CA ARG A 81 7.40 -12.08 -19.47
C ARG A 81 8.71 -12.68 -18.97
N LEU A 82 9.59 -11.86 -18.39
CA LEU A 82 10.85 -12.34 -17.82
C LEU A 82 10.62 -13.23 -16.59
N LYS A 83 9.63 -12.91 -15.75
CA LYS A 83 9.23 -13.77 -14.61
C LYS A 83 8.67 -15.11 -15.07
N GLN A 84 7.85 -15.13 -16.13
CA GLN A 84 7.33 -16.37 -16.72
C GLN A 84 8.43 -17.27 -17.28
N ALA A 85 9.56 -16.70 -17.72
CA ALA A 85 10.71 -17.47 -18.19
C ALA A 85 11.48 -18.17 -17.05
N ALA A 86 11.17 -17.87 -15.77
CA ALA A 86 11.70 -18.55 -14.59
C ALA A 86 13.25 -18.68 -14.58
N GLY A 87 13.95 -17.59 -14.93
CA GLY A 87 15.41 -17.55 -15.03
C GLY A 87 15.96 -17.91 -16.42
N GLY A 88 15.10 -18.36 -17.33
CA GLY A 88 15.39 -18.49 -18.75
C GLY A 88 15.49 -17.13 -19.46
N GLU A 89 15.98 -17.16 -20.70
CA GLU A 89 16.16 -15.96 -21.52
C GLU A 89 14.96 -15.71 -22.43
N VAL A 90 14.64 -14.44 -22.60
CA VAL A 90 13.61 -13.95 -23.52
C VAL A 90 14.28 -13.08 -24.58
N SER A 91 14.15 -13.48 -25.85
CA SER A 91 14.76 -12.74 -26.96
C SER A 91 14.16 -11.33 -27.09
N GLY A 92 15.00 -10.36 -27.47
CA GLY A 92 14.54 -9.00 -27.73
C GLY A 92 13.52 -8.92 -28.87
N GLU A 93 13.65 -9.79 -29.88
CA GLU A 93 12.67 -9.90 -30.98
C GLU A 93 11.29 -10.32 -30.49
N ARG A 94 11.24 -11.29 -29.57
CA ARG A 94 9.98 -11.74 -28.96
C ARG A 94 9.33 -10.61 -28.16
N LEU A 95 10.11 -9.87 -27.36
CA LEU A 95 9.60 -8.70 -26.65
C LEU A 95 9.06 -7.65 -27.62
N CYS A 96 9.80 -7.33 -28.68
CA CYS A 96 9.34 -6.39 -29.72
C CYS A 96 8.01 -6.83 -30.35
N ALA A 97 7.90 -8.11 -30.74
CA ALA A 97 6.69 -8.65 -31.36
C ALA A 97 5.50 -8.63 -30.42
N GLU A 98 5.68 -9.02 -29.16
CA GLU A 98 4.60 -9.04 -28.17
C GLU A 98 4.15 -7.62 -27.79
N LEU A 99 5.09 -6.69 -27.64
CA LEU A 99 4.81 -5.33 -27.22
C LEU A 99 4.37 -4.41 -28.37
N GLY A 100 4.67 -4.78 -29.61
CA GLY A 100 4.45 -3.92 -30.79
C GLY A 100 5.37 -2.70 -30.80
N ILE A 101 6.60 -2.81 -30.26
CA ILE A 101 7.55 -1.69 -30.15
C ILE A 101 8.94 -2.07 -30.71
N SER A 102 9.75 -1.05 -31.04
CA SER A 102 11.09 -1.24 -31.59
C SER A 102 12.08 -1.83 -30.56
N ARG A 103 13.18 -2.44 -31.04
CA ARG A 103 14.25 -2.91 -30.14
C ARG A 103 14.85 -1.80 -29.29
N ALA A 104 15.00 -0.60 -29.86
CA ALA A 104 15.48 0.57 -29.12
C ALA A 104 14.53 0.96 -27.98
N ALA A 105 13.21 0.87 -28.21
CA ALA A 105 12.21 1.11 -27.17
C ALA A 105 12.26 0.04 -26.08
N VAL A 106 12.37 -1.25 -26.43
CA VAL A 106 12.57 -2.34 -25.45
C VAL A 106 13.83 -2.07 -24.62
N TRP A 107 14.95 -1.72 -25.25
CA TRP A 107 16.20 -1.43 -24.55
C TRP A 107 16.05 -0.27 -23.56
N LYS A 108 15.34 0.80 -23.93
CA LYS A 108 15.05 1.94 -23.05
C LYS A 108 14.22 1.53 -21.84
N HIS A 109 13.18 0.73 -22.03
CA HIS A 109 12.38 0.20 -20.90
C HIS A 109 13.20 -0.73 -20.01
N ILE A 110 14.08 -1.57 -20.58
CA ILE A 110 14.99 -2.41 -19.80
C ILE A 110 15.95 -1.56 -18.96
N GLN A 111 16.47 -0.44 -19.48
CA GLN A 111 17.27 0.48 -18.66
C GLN A 111 16.44 1.10 -17.53
N GLY A 112 15.23 1.60 -17.82
CA GLY A 112 14.34 2.12 -16.78
C GLY A 112 14.01 1.10 -15.69
N LEU A 113 13.82 -0.17 -16.05
CA LEU A 113 13.67 -1.27 -15.09
C LEU A 113 14.94 -1.49 -14.25
N ARG A 114 16.13 -1.44 -14.86
CA ARG A 114 17.40 -1.54 -14.11
C ARG A 114 17.56 -0.38 -13.13
N ASP A 115 17.24 0.83 -13.55
CA ASP A 115 17.26 2.02 -12.70
C ASP A 115 16.25 1.88 -11.54
N GLY A 116 15.12 1.18 -11.78
CA GLY A 116 14.14 0.80 -10.77
C GLY A 116 14.56 -0.35 -9.84
N GLY A 117 15.78 -0.88 -9.97
CA GLY A 117 16.36 -1.90 -9.08
C GLY A 117 16.20 -3.34 -9.57
N TYR A 118 15.79 -3.58 -10.81
CA TYR A 118 15.76 -4.93 -11.39
C TYR A 118 17.13 -5.35 -11.91
N CYS A 119 17.63 -6.51 -11.48
CA CYS A 119 18.83 -7.09 -12.07
C CYS A 119 18.45 -7.92 -13.29
N ILE A 120 18.56 -7.31 -14.47
CA ILE A 120 18.27 -7.95 -15.76
C ILE A 120 19.58 -8.12 -16.53
N ASP A 121 19.98 -9.36 -16.81
CA ASP A 121 21.12 -9.67 -17.66
C ASP A 121 20.73 -9.53 -19.13
N ALA A 122 21.70 -9.16 -19.96
CA ALA A 122 21.57 -9.16 -21.42
C ALA A 122 22.70 -9.98 -22.04
N ALA A 123 22.34 -10.95 -22.87
CA ALA A 123 23.30 -11.81 -23.57
C ALA A 123 23.15 -11.65 -25.11
N PRO A 124 24.25 -11.44 -25.85
CA PRO A 124 24.21 -11.33 -27.31
C PRO A 124 23.50 -12.53 -27.95
N ARG A 125 22.57 -12.27 -28.88
CA ARG A 125 21.77 -13.28 -29.61
C ARG A 125 20.85 -14.18 -28.76
N ARG A 126 20.85 -14.01 -27.43
CA ARG A 126 20.04 -14.80 -26.49
C ARG A 126 18.92 -13.98 -25.85
N GLY A 127 19.15 -12.69 -25.62
CA GLY A 127 18.15 -11.74 -25.13
C GLY A 127 18.36 -11.36 -23.67
N TYR A 128 17.27 -11.27 -22.92
CA TYR A 128 17.23 -10.77 -21.55
C TYR A 128 16.81 -11.86 -20.56
N SER A 129 17.38 -11.86 -19.36
CA SER A 129 16.93 -12.74 -18.26
C SER A 129 16.88 -11.97 -16.94
N LEU A 130 15.85 -12.25 -16.13
CA LEU A 130 15.69 -11.64 -14.81
C LEU A 130 16.44 -12.45 -13.77
N ARG A 131 17.36 -11.81 -13.04
CA ARG A 131 18.09 -12.41 -11.92
C ARG A 131 17.42 -12.16 -10.59
N THR A 132 17.17 -10.89 -10.27
CA THR A 132 16.50 -10.48 -9.04
C THR A 132 15.58 -9.29 -9.31
N ALA A 133 14.55 -9.17 -8.49
CA ALA A 133 13.61 -8.06 -8.49
C ALA A 133 13.77 -7.26 -7.19
N PRO A 134 13.48 -5.95 -7.19
CA PRO A 134 13.54 -5.15 -5.98
C PRO A 134 12.44 -5.57 -5.00
N ASP A 135 12.68 -5.40 -3.69
CA ASP A 135 11.63 -5.54 -2.66
C ASP A 135 10.77 -4.26 -2.53
N THR A 136 11.01 -3.26 -3.37
CA THR A 136 10.18 -2.07 -3.48
C THR A 136 8.80 -2.46 -4.03
N PRO A 137 7.68 -2.03 -3.40
CA PRO A 137 6.33 -2.42 -3.82
C PRO A 137 5.86 -1.60 -5.03
N LEU A 138 6.62 -1.69 -6.11
CA LEU A 138 6.31 -1.12 -7.42
C LEU A 138 5.02 -1.74 -7.99
N ALA A 139 4.31 -1.00 -8.84
CA ALA A 139 3.11 -1.51 -9.50
C ALA A 139 3.36 -2.84 -10.25
N THR A 140 4.52 -2.96 -10.90
CA THR A 140 5.00 -4.16 -11.60
C THR A 140 5.20 -5.38 -10.69
N GLU A 141 5.41 -5.18 -9.38
CA GLU A 141 5.52 -6.26 -8.39
C GLU A 141 4.18 -6.55 -7.71
N VAL A 142 3.41 -5.50 -7.37
CA VAL A 142 2.20 -5.62 -6.56
C VAL A 142 0.96 -5.99 -7.40
N VAL A 143 0.71 -5.28 -8.51
CA VAL A 143 -0.51 -5.42 -9.32
C VAL A 143 -0.74 -6.85 -9.82
N PRO A 144 0.29 -7.60 -10.29
CA PRO A 144 0.11 -8.99 -10.71
C PRO A 144 -0.32 -9.93 -9.58
N LEU A 145 -0.06 -9.57 -8.32
CA LEU A 145 -0.40 -10.37 -7.14
C LEU A 145 -1.81 -10.05 -6.61
N LEU A 146 -2.45 -8.98 -7.08
CA LEU A 146 -3.76 -8.54 -6.61
C LEU A 146 -4.90 -9.43 -7.14
N THR A 147 -5.65 -10.04 -6.22
CA THR A 147 -6.88 -10.81 -6.53
C THR A 147 -8.15 -9.96 -6.50
N THR A 148 -8.02 -8.69 -6.12
CA THR A 148 -9.11 -7.72 -6.01
C THR A 148 -9.56 -7.21 -7.38
N ARG A 149 -10.86 -6.93 -7.51
CA ARG A 149 -11.45 -6.33 -8.71
C ARG A 149 -11.50 -4.81 -8.66
N LEU A 150 -11.62 -4.24 -7.45
CA LEU A 150 -11.79 -2.80 -7.21
C LEU A 150 -10.54 -2.16 -6.60
N ILE A 151 -10.16 -2.59 -5.39
CA ILE A 151 -9.03 -1.98 -4.67
C ILE A 151 -7.69 -2.34 -5.34
N GLY A 152 -6.83 -1.33 -5.49
CA GLY A 152 -5.53 -1.44 -6.15
C GLY A 152 -5.62 -1.36 -7.67
N ARG A 153 -6.74 -0.85 -8.20
CA ARG A 153 -6.99 -0.71 -9.65
C ARG A 153 -7.61 0.67 -9.92
N PRO A 154 -6.80 1.72 -10.11
CA PRO A 154 -5.34 1.72 -10.28
C PRO A 154 -4.52 1.65 -8.98
N TYR A 155 -3.25 1.27 -9.10
CA TYR A 155 -2.26 1.30 -8.02
C TYR A 155 -1.08 2.20 -8.42
N HIS A 156 -0.75 3.17 -7.56
CA HIS A 156 0.34 4.10 -7.75
C HIS A 156 1.37 3.91 -6.63
N PHE A 157 2.64 3.83 -6.99
CA PHE A 157 3.75 3.82 -6.04
C PHE A 157 4.62 5.05 -6.25
N LEU A 158 4.93 5.76 -5.16
CA LEU A 158 5.76 6.97 -5.16
C LEU A 158 7.03 6.75 -4.35
N ALA A 159 8.18 7.20 -4.87
CA ALA A 159 9.43 7.16 -4.09
C ALA A 159 9.34 8.03 -2.83
N ALA A 160 8.72 9.21 -2.94
CA ALA A 160 8.43 10.08 -1.81
C ALA A 160 7.17 10.91 -2.08
N THR A 161 6.47 11.28 -1.01
CA THR A 161 5.32 12.20 -1.05
C THR A 161 5.25 12.94 0.30
N ASP A 162 4.46 14.00 0.40
CA ASP A 162 4.19 14.58 1.71
C ASP A 162 3.30 13.65 2.53
N SER A 163 2.21 13.14 1.95
CA SER A 163 1.32 12.16 2.56
C SER A 163 0.57 11.37 1.49
N THR A 164 0.56 10.04 1.59
CA THR A 164 -0.24 9.19 0.70
C THR A 164 -1.73 9.53 0.78
N ASN A 165 -2.23 9.98 1.93
CA ASN A 165 -3.60 10.45 2.08
C ASN A 165 -3.87 11.71 1.24
N ARG A 166 -2.99 12.71 1.32
CA ARG A 166 -3.14 13.96 0.53
C ARG A 166 -3.02 13.68 -0.94
N GLN A 167 -2.07 12.83 -1.33
CA GLN A 167 -1.90 12.44 -2.72
C GLN A 167 -3.13 11.72 -3.26
N THR A 168 -3.68 10.77 -2.49
CA THR A 168 -4.93 10.08 -2.85
C THR A 168 -6.09 11.06 -2.96
N ALA A 169 -6.13 12.06 -2.09
CA ALA A 169 -7.14 13.10 -2.15
C ALA A 169 -7.01 13.97 -3.42
N ALA A 170 -5.80 14.40 -3.75
CA ALA A 170 -5.53 15.15 -4.97
C ALA A 170 -5.88 14.33 -6.23
N TYR A 171 -5.60 13.03 -6.23
CA TYR A 171 -6.03 12.15 -7.32
C TYR A 171 -7.55 12.04 -7.41
N ALA A 172 -8.25 11.94 -6.28
CA ALA A 172 -9.71 11.93 -6.25
C ALA A 172 -10.30 13.24 -6.82
N ASP A 173 -9.73 14.40 -6.44
CA ASP A 173 -10.14 15.71 -6.95
C ASP A 173 -9.88 15.84 -8.46
N ALA A 174 -8.84 15.16 -8.96
CA ALA A 174 -8.52 15.06 -10.38
C ALA A 174 -9.29 13.94 -11.13
N GLY A 175 -10.27 13.29 -10.49
CA GLY A 175 -11.17 12.33 -11.12
C GLY A 175 -10.77 10.86 -11.02
N ALA A 176 -9.87 10.49 -10.11
CA ALA A 176 -9.53 9.09 -9.87
C ALA A 176 -10.74 8.29 -9.36
N THR A 177 -10.83 7.03 -9.80
CA THR A 177 -11.95 6.14 -9.51
C THR A 177 -11.83 5.48 -8.13
N GLU A 178 -12.96 5.03 -7.58
CA GLU A 178 -12.97 4.19 -6.39
C GLU A 178 -12.02 2.99 -6.54
N GLY A 179 -11.34 2.62 -5.45
CA GLY A 179 -10.36 1.54 -5.46
C GLY A 179 -8.95 1.99 -5.85
N THR A 180 -8.76 3.24 -6.27
CA THR A 180 -7.41 3.82 -6.42
C THR A 180 -6.61 3.67 -5.15
N VAL A 181 -5.40 3.12 -5.27
CA VAL A 181 -4.43 3.00 -4.19
C VAL A 181 -3.21 3.85 -4.48
N VAL A 182 -2.75 4.59 -3.47
CA VAL A 182 -1.45 5.26 -3.47
C VAL A 182 -0.60 4.68 -2.36
N ALA A 183 0.56 4.14 -2.71
CA ALA A 183 1.60 3.73 -1.79
C ALA A 183 2.84 4.61 -1.95
N ALA A 184 3.64 4.74 -0.91
CA ALA A 184 4.90 5.48 -0.99
C ALA A 184 6.03 4.78 -0.24
N ASP A 185 7.27 5.00 -0.69
CA ASP A 185 8.46 4.53 0.01
C ASP A 185 8.75 5.37 1.25
N ALA A 186 8.52 6.69 1.18
CA ALA A 186 8.70 7.64 2.28
C ALA A 186 7.60 8.70 2.30
N GLN A 187 7.34 9.27 3.49
CA GLN A 187 6.50 10.46 3.65
C GLN A 187 7.23 11.54 4.43
N THR A 188 7.27 12.77 3.91
CA THR A 188 7.87 13.93 4.61
C THR A 188 6.88 14.60 5.58
N GLY A 189 5.58 14.45 5.33
CA GLY A 189 4.48 14.98 6.12
C GLY A 189 3.47 13.90 6.51
N GLY A 190 3.96 12.71 6.87
CA GLY A 190 3.11 11.61 7.34
C GLY A 190 2.29 12.02 8.56
N ARG A 191 0.99 11.70 8.57
CA ARG A 191 0.04 12.18 9.59
C ARG A 191 -0.75 11.04 10.20
N GLY A 192 -0.99 11.15 11.50
CA GLY A 192 -1.97 10.40 12.26
C GLY A 192 -3.12 11.30 12.72
N ARG A 193 -3.99 10.74 13.57
CA ARG A 193 -5.10 11.49 14.17
C ARG A 193 -4.61 12.69 14.99
N MET A 194 -5.47 13.71 15.08
CA MET A 194 -5.24 14.91 15.88
C MET A 194 -3.91 15.63 15.55
N GLY A 195 -3.49 15.56 14.28
CA GLY A 195 -2.30 16.25 13.78
C GLY A 195 -0.96 15.64 14.21
N ARG A 196 -0.95 14.47 14.87
CA ARG A 196 0.31 13.79 15.24
C ARG A 196 1.07 13.35 13.99
N ALA A 197 2.39 13.45 14.00
CA ALA A 197 3.22 12.95 12.92
C ALA A 197 3.23 11.40 12.88
N TRP A 198 3.31 10.84 11.67
CA TRP A 198 3.60 9.43 11.43
C TRP A 198 4.97 9.31 10.77
N VAL A 199 5.95 8.80 11.53
CA VAL A 199 7.34 8.66 11.08
C VAL A 199 7.41 7.68 9.92
N SER A 200 7.92 8.14 8.78
CA SER A 200 7.80 7.41 7.51
C SER A 200 9.13 7.30 6.74
N PRO A 201 10.16 6.62 7.26
CA PRO A 201 11.44 6.46 6.57
C PRO A 201 11.31 5.63 5.27
N PRO A 202 12.17 5.90 4.26
CA PRO A 202 12.27 5.11 3.03
C PRO A 202 12.68 3.67 3.31
N GLY A 203 12.33 2.75 2.42
CA GLY A 203 12.84 1.37 2.44
C GLY A 203 12.27 0.44 3.51
N LEU A 204 11.60 0.95 4.56
CA LEU A 204 11.37 0.16 5.79
C LEU A 204 9.96 -0.35 5.99
N ASN A 205 8.94 0.40 5.58
CA ASN A 205 7.56 0.17 6.02
C ASN A 205 6.58 0.23 4.85
N ALA A 206 5.29 0.02 5.14
CA ALA A 206 4.21 0.21 4.18
C ALA A 206 3.39 1.45 4.55
N TYR A 207 3.33 2.42 3.64
CA TYR A 207 2.45 3.59 3.73
C TYR A 207 1.49 3.55 2.55
N VAL A 208 0.21 3.35 2.82
CA VAL A 208 -0.79 3.04 1.80
C VAL A 208 -2.05 3.84 2.08
N SER A 209 -2.65 4.40 1.05
CA SER A 209 -3.93 5.08 1.12
C SER A 209 -4.86 4.55 0.05
N ILE A 210 -6.10 4.27 0.43
CA ILE A 210 -7.12 3.69 -0.43
C ILE A 210 -8.25 4.70 -0.60
N LEU A 211 -8.62 5.00 -1.84
CA LEU A 211 -9.79 5.81 -2.18
C LEU A 211 -11.05 4.93 -2.17
N LEU A 212 -12.00 5.27 -1.31
CA LEU A 212 -13.29 4.60 -1.17
C LEU A 212 -14.44 5.58 -1.44
N MET A 213 -15.52 5.13 -2.06
CA MET A 213 -16.73 5.92 -2.32
C MET A 213 -17.96 5.16 -1.81
N PRO A 214 -18.04 4.88 -0.49
CA PRO A 214 -19.03 3.95 0.03
C PRO A 214 -20.43 4.56 0.01
N ALA A 215 -21.40 3.80 -0.51
CA ALA A 215 -22.83 4.12 -0.44
C ALA A 215 -23.41 3.77 0.94
N ILE A 216 -22.89 4.41 2.00
CA ILE A 216 -23.36 4.26 3.38
C ILE A 216 -23.64 5.65 3.98
N GLU A 217 -24.41 5.68 5.07
CA GLU A 217 -24.65 6.91 5.81
C GLU A 217 -23.33 7.44 6.44
N PRO A 218 -23.11 8.77 6.47
CA PRO A 218 -21.92 9.36 7.09
C PRO A 218 -21.65 8.88 8.53
N ALA A 219 -22.70 8.63 9.31
CA ALA A 219 -22.58 8.12 10.69
C ALA A 219 -21.87 6.75 10.76
N ARG A 220 -22.00 5.92 9.72
CA ARG A 220 -21.42 4.57 9.66
C ARG A 220 -19.94 4.56 9.26
N VAL A 221 -19.40 5.67 8.75
CA VAL A 221 -17.98 5.80 8.35
C VAL A 221 -17.02 5.55 9.51
N THR A 222 -17.45 5.83 10.74
CA THR A 222 -16.69 5.55 11.96
C THR A 222 -16.32 4.07 12.15
N THR A 223 -16.97 3.15 11.41
CA THR A 223 -16.65 1.72 11.40
C THR A 223 -15.53 1.34 10.43
N LEU A 224 -15.21 2.17 9.43
CA LEU A 224 -14.18 1.86 8.42
C LEU A 224 -12.78 1.62 9.03
N PRO A 225 -12.30 2.41 10.02
CA PRO A 225 -11.04 2.10 10.69
C PRO A 225 -10.99 0.71 11.34
N LEU A 226 -12.14 0.18 11.79
CA LEU A 226 -12.22 -1.15 12.39
C LEU A 226 -12.11 -2.25 11.33
N VAL A 227 -12.77 -2.07 10.18
CA VAL A 227 -12.66 -2.99 9.04
C VAL A 227 -11.23 -3.01 8.51
N ALA A 228 -10.63 -1.83 8.32
CA ALA A 228 -9.22 -1.73 7.93
C ALA A 228 -8.29 -2.34 8.98
N GLY A 229 -8.60 -2.16 10.27
CA GLY A 229 -7.82 -2.72 11.36
C GLY A 229 -7.84 -4.25 11.38
N LEU A 230 -9.03 -4.83 11.18
CA LEU A 230 -9.18 -6.28 11.05
C LEU A 230 -8.46 -6.81 9.81
N ALA A 231 -8.57 -6.12 8.67
CA ALA A 231 -7.85 -6.47 7.45
C ALA A 231 -6.34 -6.51 7.69
N VAL A 232 -5.77 -5.48 8.32
CA VAL A 232 -4.34 -5.43 8.68
C VAL A 232 -3.97 -6.55 9.65
N ALA A 233 -4.77 -6.79 10.69
CA ALA A 233 -4.49 -7.84 11.67
C ALA A 233 -4.43 -9.23 11.00
N LEU A 234 -5.42 -9.56 10.17
CA LEU A 234 -5.42 -10.81 9.40
C LEU A 234 -4.22 -10.89 8.44
N THR A 235 -3.82 -9.77 7.83
CA THR A 235 -2.62 -9.72 6.98
C THR A 235 -1.38 -10.09 7.79
N ILE A 236 -1.20 -9.48 8.95
CA ILE A 236 -0.05 -9.69 9.82
C ILE A 236 0.04 -11.15 10.25
N GLU A 237 -1.06 -11.75 10.72
CA GLU A 237 -1.08 -13.16 11.14
C GLU A 237 -0.66 -14.11 10.03
N ARG A 238 -0.97 -13.76 8.78
CA ARG A 238 -0.68 -14.60 7.62
C ARG A 238 0.76 -14.46 7.12
N ILE A 239 1.28 -13.23 7.06
CA ILE A 239 2.64 -12.97 6.54
C ILE A 239 3.72 -13.20 7.61
N ALA A 240 3.36 -13.12 8.89
CA ALA A 240 4.25 -13.35 10.02
C ALA A 240 3.60 -14.32 11.02
N PRO A 241 3.57 -15.63 10.68
CA PRO A 241 2.99 -16.65 11.54
C PRO A 241 3.61 -16.63 12.94
N GLY A 242 2.78 -16.73 13.97
CA GLY A 242 3.21 -16.66 15.37
C GLY A 242 2.96 -15.31 16.03
N LEU A 243 2.83 -14.23 15.25
CA LEU A 243 2.38 -12.96 15.78
C LEU A 243 0.88 -13.00 16.14
N ARG A 244 0.48 -12.14 17.09
CA ARG A 244 -0.90 -12.02 17.58
C ARG A 244 -1.30 -10.54 17.62
N PRO A 245 -1.64 -9.95 16.47
CA PRO A 245 -2.03 -8.55 16.39
C PRO A 245 -3.36 -8.30 17.11
N LEU A 246 -3.42 -7.22 17.88
CA LEU A 246 -4.63 -6.78 18.57
C LEU A 246 -5.11 -5.45 18.01
N VAL A 247 -6.39 -5.38 17.65
CA VAL A 247 -7.02 -4.12 17.25
C VAL A 247 -7.29 -3.28 18.49
N LYS A 248 -6.52 -2.21 18.68
CA LYS A 248 -6.79 -1.18 19.68
C LYS A 248 -7.74 -0.16 19.07
N TRP A 249 -8.97 -0.13 19.59
CA TRP A 249 -9.97 0.85 19.20
C TRP A 249 -9.44 2.29 19.41
N PRO A 250 -9.70 3.22 18.48
CA PRO A 250 -10.50 3.05 17.26
C PRO A 250 -9.71 2.66 16.00
N ASN A 251 -8.38 2.75 16.00
CA ASN A 251 -7.64 2.86 14.72
C ASN A 251 -6.16 2.41 14.78
N ASP A 252 -5.76 1.68 15.82
CA ASP A 252 -4.37 1.23 15.99
C ASP A 252 -4.32 -0.30 16.04
N ILE A 253 -3.26 -0.89 15.50
CA ILE A 253 -2.93 -2.30 15.72
C ILE A 253 -1.72 -2.39 16.62
N LEU A 254 -1.79 -3.28 17.61
CA LEU A 254 -0.71 -3.53 18.55
C LEU A 254 -0.16 -4.95 18.41
N LEU A 255 1.12 -5.09 18.71
CA LEU A 255 1.78 -6.36 19.02
C LEU A 255 2.43 -6.20 20.39
N ASN A 256 2.19 -7.14 21.29
CA ASN A 256 2.76 -7.13 22.65
C ASN A 256 2.58 -5.77 23.37
N GLY A 257 1.41 -5.14 23.18
CA GLY A 257 1.06 -3.84 23.77
C GLY A 257 1.67 -2.61 23.09
N ARG A 258 2.54 -2.78 22.08
CA ARG A 258 3.18 -1.70 21.32
C ARG A 258 2.56 -1.55 19.93
N LYS A 259 2.45 -0.32 19.45
CA LYS A 259 1.81 0.03 18.19
C LYS A 259 2.66 -0.39 16.99
N VAL A 260 2.09 -1.18 16.09
CA VAL A 260 2.70 -1.60 14.81
C VAL A 260 2.02 -0.96 13.60
N CYS A 261 0.74 -0.62 13.71
CA CYS A 261 0.01 0.04 12.63
C CYS A 261 -0.88 1.17 13.16
N GLY A 262 -1.00 2.24 12.37
CA GLY A 262 -1.98 3.29 12.55
C GLY A 262 -2.84 3.45 11.31
N ILE A 263 -4.14 3.66 11.52
CA ILE A 263 -5.13 3.86 10.46
C ILE A 263 -5.73 5.26 10.60
N LEU A 264 -5.87 5.96 9.48
CA LEU A 264 -6.43 7.29 9.39
C LEU A 264 -7.42 7.37 8.21
N CYS A 265 -8.71 7.38 8.52
CA CYS A 265 -9.75 7.65 7.53
C CYS A 265 -10.11 9.14 7.55
N GLU A 266 -9.96 9.80 6.40
CA GLU A 266 -10.41 11.18 6.17
C GLU A 266 -11.61 11.14 5.22
N MET A 267 -12.72 11.76 5.63
CA MET A 267 -13.99 11.74 4.89
C MET A 267 -14.27 13.12 4.30
N GLU A 268 -14.73 13.15 3.05
CA GLU A 268 -15.40 14.29 2.45
C GLU A 268 -16.86 13.88 2.17
N ALA A 269 -17.80 14.65 2.74
CA ALA A 269 -19.23 14.38 2.63
C ALA A 269 -19.99 15.66 2.27
N GLU A 270 -21.08 15.48 1.53
CA GLU A 270 -22.14 16.46 1.33
C GLU A 270 -23.30 16.17 2.32
N ALA A 271 -24.34 17.00 2.32
CA ALA A 271 -25.38 17.00 3.36
C ALA A 271 -26.04 15.63 3.60
N ASP A 272 -26.19 14.80 2.58
CA ASP A 272 -26.88 13.51 2.61
C ASP A 272 -26.04 12.33 2.09
N ARG A 273 -24.85 12.58 1.55
CA ARG A 273 -24.01 11.54 0.93
C ARG A 273 -22.53 11.71 1.21
N ILE A 274 -21.84 10.59 1.34
CA ILE A 274 -20.38 10.56 1.37
C ILE A 274 -19.89 10.71 -0.07
N ARG A 275 -19.08 11.75 -0.33
CA ARG A 275 -18.42 11.90 -1.63
C ARG A 275 -17.26 10.91 -1.74
N ARG A 276 -16.44 10.82 -0.69
CA ARG A 276 -15.30 9.92 -0.63
C ARG A 276 -14.77 9.73 0.80
N VAL A 277 -14.05 8.63 1.00
CA VAL A 277 -13.21 8.39 2.16
C VAL A 277 -11.81 8.00 1.67
N VAL A 278 -10.78 8.65 2.20
CA VAL A 278 -9.39 8.25 2.02
C VAL A 278 -8.97 7.47 3.26
N CYS A 279 -8.74 6.17 3.11
CA CYS A 279 -8.31 5.28 4.17
C CYS A 279 -6.79 5.10 4.13
N GLY A 280 -6.07 5.84 4.97
CA GLY A 280 -4.64 5.72 5.19
C GLY A 280 -4.27 4.61 6.17
N ILE A 281 -3.27 3.83 5.83
CA ILE A 281 -2.76 2.68 6.60
C ILE A 281 -1.24 2.78 6.59
N GLY A 282 -0.66 3.02 7.77
CA GLY A 282 0.78 2.95 8.00
C GLY A 282 1.10 1.70 8.82
N VAL A 283 1.96 0.82 8.31
CA VAL A 283 2.40 -0.41 9.00
C VAL A 283 3.92 -0.43 9.11
N ASN A 284 4.43 -0.55 10.34
CA ASN A 284 5.84 -0.70 10.60
C ASN A 284 6.27 -2.15 10.26
N LEU A 285 6.98 -2.34 9.16
CA LEU A 285 7.41 -3.66 8.71
C LEU A 285 8.81 -3.97 9.24
N ASN A 286 9.82 -3.25 8.76
CA ASN A 286 11.24 -3.54 9.01
C ASN A 286 11.97 -2.49 9.85
N GLN A 287 11.27 -1.45 10.30
CA GLN A 287 11.88 -0.41 11.12
C GLN A 287 12.33 -0.96 12.48
N THR A 288 13.63 -0.85 12.78
CA THR A 288 14.23 -1.34 14.04
C THR A 288 14.54 -0.20 15.02
N THR A 289 14.68 1.01 14.53
CA THR A 289 14.95 2.21 15.33
C THR A 289 13.77 3.18 15.26
N PHE A 290 13.36 3.66 16.44
CA PHE A 290 12.27 4.62 16.60
C PHE A 290 12.78 5.84 17.37
N PRO A 291 12.20 7.05 17.15
CA PRO A 291 12.46 8.19 18.02
C PRO A 291 12.26 7.84 19.49
N ALA A 292 13.06 8.42 20.39
CA ALA A 292 13.09 8.06 21.80
C ALA A 292 11.71 8.13 22.49
N GLU A 293 10.89 9.11 22.09
CA GLU A 293 9.53 9.30 22.59
C GLU A 293 8.54 8.21 22.13
N LEU A 294 8.81 7.57 20.99
CA LEU A 294 7.96 6.52 20.40
C LEU A 294 8.43 5.11 20.76
N ALA A 295 9.73 4.91 20.96
CA ALA A 295 10.34 3.59 21.19
C ALA A 295 9.64 2.74 22.28
N PRO A 296 9.17 3.29 23.43
CA PRO A 296 8.48 2.48 24.43
C PRO A 296 7.09 1.99 23.99
N ARG A 297 6.49 2.61 22.96
CA ARG A 297 5.09 2.42 22.55
C ARG A 297 4.93 1.99 21.10
N ALA A 298 6.01 1.92 20.33
CA ALA A 298 6.01 1.53 18.92
C ALA A 298 6.83 0.26 18.72
N THR A 299 6.47 -0.52 17.70
CA THR A 299 7.21 -1.70 17.28
C THR A 299 7.05 -1.91 15.78
N SER A 300 7.71 -2.94 15.24
CA SER A 300 7.60 -3.38 13.85
C SER A 300 7.45 -4.90 13.77
N LEU A 301 6.98 -5.40 12.63
CA LEU A 301 6.90 -6.83 12.41
C LEU A 301 8.27 -7.51 12.52
N ALA A 302 9.33 -6.87 12.05
CA ALA A 302 10.68 -7.41 12.13
C ALA A 302 11.20 -7.49 13.58
N LEU A 303 10.89 -6.51 14.43
CA LEU A 303 11.27 -6.56 15.85
C LEU A 303 10.51 -7.67 16.61
N GLU A 304 9.24 -7.90 16.28
CA GLU A 304 8.43 -8.90 16.98
C GLU A 304 8.63 -10.33 16.44
N SER A 305 8.95 -10.48 15.15
CA SER A 305 9.17 -11.78 14.51
C SER A 305 10.64 -12.21 14.46
N GLY A 306 11.58 -11.27 14.61
CA GLY A 306 13.00 -11.51 14.41
C GLY A 306 13.42 -11.69 12.95
N THR A 307 12.52 -11.43 11.99
CA THR A 307 12.76 -11.65 10.55
C THR A 307 12.39 -10.43 9.71
N VAL A 308 13.13 -10.21 8.62
CA VAL A 308 12.80 -9.14 7.66
C VAL A 308 11.55 -9.53 6.86
N ILE A 309 10.60 -8.62 6.77
CA ILE A 309 9.35 -8.79 6.02
C ILE A 309 9.54 -8.22 4.61
N ALA A 310 9.28 -9.05 3.59
CA ALA A 310 9.25 -8.58 2.21
C ALA A 310 8.12 -7.55 2.04
N ARG A 311 8.44 -6.39 1.45
CA ARG A 311 7.48 -5.29 1.28
C ARG A 311 6.65 -5.47 0.03
N ALA A 312 7.24 -6.00 -1.05
CA ALA A 312 6.51 -6.23 -2.30
C ALA A 312 5.65 -7.51 -2.28
N ARG A 313 5.97 -8.49 -1.42
CA ARG A 313 5.50 -9.88 -1.49
C ARG A 313 4.83 -10.42 -0.24
#